data_AF-A0A7V9AFV2-F1
#
_entry.id   AF-A0A7V9AFV2-F1
#
_cell.length_a   1.000
_cell.length_b   1.000
_cell.length_c   1.000
_cell.angle_alpha   90.00
_cell.angle_beta   90.00
_cell.angle_gamma   90.00
#
_symmetry.space_group_name_H-M   'P 1'
#
loop_
_entity.id
_entity.type
_entity.pdbx_description
1 polymer ?
#
loop_
_entity_poly.entity_id
_entity_poly.type
_entity_poly.pdbx_seq_one_letter_code
_entity_poly.pdbx_strand_id
1 'polypeptide(L)' 'MRILLIEDEKKTVAFLTKGLQEGGFTVDTAADG' A
#
# COMPACT_ATOMS: atom_id res chain seq x y z
N MET A 1 -1.06 11.66 -6.30
CA MET A 1 0.31 11.33 -5.80
C MET A 1 0.47 9.83 -5.77
N ARG A 2 1.69 9.31 -5.98
CA ARG A 2 1.98 7.88 -6.07
C ARG A 2 2.83 7.44 -4.88
N ILE A 3 2.49 6.32 -4.26
CA ILE A 3 3.11 5.78 -3.05
C ILE A 3 3.57 4.34 -3.35
N LEU A 4 4.81 4.00 -2.96
CA LEU A 4 5.27 2.62 -2.88
C LEU A 4 5.16 2.16 -1.42
N LEU A 5 4.36 1.13 -1.18
CA LEU A 5 4.20 0.49 0.12
C LEU A 5 5.05 -0.78 0.14
N ILE A 6 6.15 -0.76 0.90
CA ILE A 6 6.99 -1.94 1.13
C ILE A 6 6.58 -2.54 2.47
N GLU A 7 5.96 -3.71 2.43
CA GLU A 7 5.49 -4.41 3.62
C GLU A 7 5.28 -5.90 3.33
N ASP A 8 5.80 -6.77 4.19
CA ASP A 8 5.79 -8.22 4.00
C ASP A 8 4.51 -8.89 4.56
N GLU A 9 3.82 -8.24 5.50
CA GLU A 9 2.56 -8.72 6.02
C GLU A 9 1.36 -8.37 5.13
N LYS A 10 0.80 -9.39 4.45
CA LYS A 10 -0.34 -9.24 3.53
C LYS A 10 -1.58 -8.55 4.12
N LYS A 11 -1.88 -8.76 5.41
CA LYS A 11 -3.04 -8.12 6.05
C LYS A 11 -2.85 -6.62 6.18
N THR A 12 -1.64 -6.22 6.59
CA THR A 12 -1.23 -4.83 6.74
C THR A 12 -1.20 -4.14 5.38
N VAL A 13 -0.63 -4.79 4.34
CA VAL A 13 -0.70 -4.30 2.96
C VAL A 13 -2.13 -4.03 2.52
N ALA A 14 -3.05 -4.96 2.73
CA ALA A 14 -4.44 -4.82 2.29
C ALA A 14 -5.16 -3.67 3.02
N PHE A 15 -4.94 -3.54 4.33
CA PHE A 15 -5.53 -2.47 5.14
C PHE A 15 -5.02 -1.09 4.71
N LEU A 16 -3.71 -0.94 4.58
CA LEU A 16 -3.07 0.33 4.22
C LEU A 16 -3.38 0.72 2.77
N THR A 17 -3.31 -0.22 1.83
CA THR A 17 -3.62 0.03 0.42
C THR A 17 -5.04 0.56 0.27
N LYS A 18 -6.02 -0.04 0.97
CA LYS A 18 -7.41 0.42 0.93
C LYS A 18 -7.56 1.85 1.46
N GLY A 19 -7.03 2.15 2.65
CA GLY A 19 -7.13 3.49 3.23
C GLY A 19 -6.42 4.57 2.39
N LEU A 20 -5.26 4.24 1.81
CA LEU A 20 -4.52 5.15 0.94
C LEU A 20 -5.25 5.38 -0.40
N GLN A 21 -5.85 4.34 -0.99
CA GLN A 21 -6.64 4.49 -2.21
C GLN A 21 -7.91 5.32 -1.96
N GLU A 22 -8.58 5.13 -0.82
CA GLU A 22 -9.72 5.97 -0.39
C GLU A 22 -9.32 7.44 -0.20
N GLY A 23 -8.07 7.70 0.20
CA GLY A 23 -7.47 9.04 0.26
C GLY A 23 -7.08 9.64 -1.10
N GLY A 24 -7.29 8.93 -2.21
CA GLY A 24 -6.97 9.39 -3.56
C GLY A 24 -5.51 9.16 -3.97
N PHE A 25 -4.78 8.30 -3.28
CA PHE A 25 -3.42 7.92 -3.66
C PHE A 25 -3.41 6.70 -4.59
N THR A 26 -2.49 6.71 -5.55
CA THR A 26 -2.14 5.50 -6.30
C THR A 26 -1.07 4.76 -5.51
N VAL A 27 -1.33 3.51 -5.13
CA VAL A 27 -0.42 2.71 -4.29
C VAL A 27 0.09 1.53 -5.10
N ASP A 28 1.42 1.40 -5.17
CA ASP A 28 2.10 0.18 -5.60
C ASP A 28 2.62 -0.54 -4.35
N THR A 29 2.62 -1.87 -4.35
CA THR A 29 3.02 -2.67 -3.18
C THR A 29 4.20 -3.57 -3.53
N ALA A 30 5.18 -3.66 -2.64
CA ALA A 30 6.27 -4.63 -2.69
C ALA A 30 6.38 -5.36 -1.35
N ALA A 31 6.70 -6.65 -1.38
CA ALA A 31 6.89 -7.44 -0.16
C ALA A 31 8.33 -7.36 0.38
N ASP A 32 9.24 -6.89 -0.46
CA ASP A 32 10.67 -6.77 -0.24
C ASP A 32 11.22 -5.61 -1.10
N GLY A 33 12.44 -5.19 -0.80
CA GLY A 33 13.16 -4.13 -1.50
C GLY A 33 14.45 -4.64 -2.13
#